data_AF-A0A2M6ZJT4-F1
#
_entry.id   AF-A0A2M6ZJT4-F1
#
_cell.length_a   1.000
_cell.length_b   1.000
_cell.length_c   1.000
_cell.angle_alpha   90.00
_cell.angle_beta   90.00
_cell.angle_gamma   90.00
#
_symmetry.space_group_name_H-M   'P 1'
#
loop_
_entity.id
_entity.type
_entity.pdbx_description
1 polymer ?
#
loop_
_entity_poly.entity_id
_entity_poly.type
_entity_poly.pdbx_seq_one_letter_code
_entity_poly.pdbx_strand_id
1 'polypeptide(L)' 'MAKVVAMQATNSAEKILEIREIPRDQAKEEIRAFFKAHDGEAIYPSDVMEALSLDYDLVYEICEELEKEGMVKGL' A
#
# COMPACT_ATOMS: atom_id res chain seq x y z
N MET A 1 -15.57 4.57 -16.41
CA MET A 1 -15.08 5.83 -17.01
C MET A 1 -13.70 6.10 -16.42
N ALA A 2 -12.62 5.66 -17.05
CA ALA A 2 -11.26 5.88 -16.57
C ALA A 2 -10.72 7.18 -17.18
N LYS A 3 -10.22 8.11 -16.36
CA LYS A 3 -9.54 9.32 -16.82
C LYS A 3 -8.08 9.00 -17.05
N VAL A 4 -7.65 9.00 -18.30
CA VAL A 4 -6.23 8.92 -18.66
C VAL A 4 -5.69 10.35 -18.77
N VAL A 5 -4.78 10.73 -17.88
CA VAL A 5 -4.07 12.01 -17.95
C VAL A 5 -2.81 11.78 -18.79
N ALA A 6 -2.65 12.55 -19.87
CA ALA A 6 -1.47 12.50 -20.73
C ALA A 6 -0.26 13.13 -20.02
N MET A 7 0.82 12.36 -19.84
CA MET A 7 2.13 12.86 -19.39
C MET A 7 3.18 12.44 -20.41
N GLN A 8 4.01 13.40 -20.83
CA GLN A 8 4.99 13.27 -21.91
C GLN A 8 6.22 12.45 -21.47
N ALA A 9 6.74 11.63 -22.40
CA ALA A 9 7.87 10.74 -22.18
C ALA A 9 9.18 11.49 -21.87
N THR A 10 9.66 11.33 -20.63
CA THR A 10 11.07 11.52 -20.27
C THR A 10 11.62 10.23 -19.67
N ASN A 11 12.76 9.80 -20.16
CA ASN A 11 13.41 8.50 -19.99
C ASN A 11 13.81 8.14 -18.53
N SER A 12 12.83 7.87 -17.68
CA SER A 12 12.93 7.08 -16.44
C SER A 12 11.79 6.07 -16.50
N ALA A 13 12.00 4.81 -16.10
CA ALA A 13 10.91 3.83 -16.06
C ALA A 13 9.89 4.25 -15.00
N GLU A 14 8.99 5.18 -15.34
CA GLU A 14 7.83 5.54 -14.54
C GLU A 14 6.96 4.29 -14.47
N LYS A 15 7.12 3.53 -13.38
CA LYS A 15 6.26 2.40 -13.06
C LYS A 15 4.87 2.98 -12.82
N ILE A 16 4.00 2.90 -13.83
CA ILE A 16 2.60 3.23 -13.69
C ILE A 16 2.02 2.20 -12.70
N LEU A 17 1.80 2.63 -11.46
CA LEU A 17 1.10 1.86 -10.45
C LEU A 17 -0.39 2.09 -10.64
N GLU A 18 -1.11 1.08 -11.13
CA GLU A 18 -2.58 1.10 -11.18
C GLU A 18 -3.12 0.85 -9.78
N ILE A 19 -3.64 1.90 -9.15
CA ILE A 19 -4.21 1.81 -7.80
C ILE A 19 -5.53 1.02 -7.84
N ARG A 20 -5.62 -0.01 -7.00
CA ARG A 20 -6.81 -0.83 -6.82
C ARG A 20 -7.80 -0.13 -5.89
N GLU A 21 -9.01 0.10 -6.39
CA GLU A 21 -10.14 0.51 -5.55
C GLU A 21 -10.80 -0.74 -4.95
N ILE A 22 -10.45 -1.08 -3.70
CA ILE A 22 -11.05 -2.17 -2.93
C ILE A 22 -11.68 -1.67 -1.63
N PRO A 23 -12.65 -2.40 -1.05
CA PRO A 23 -13.19 -2.06 0.26
C PRO A 23 -12.09 -2.04 1.34
N ARG A 24 -12.18 -1.09 2.27
CA ARG A 24 -11.24 -0.92 3.37
C ARG A 24 -11.00 -2.21 4.17
N ASP A 25 -12.06 -2.95 4.47
CA ASP A 25 -11.96 -4.20 5.24
C ASP A 25 -11.11 -5.24 4.50
N GLN A 26 -11.26 -5.32 3.17
CA GLN A 26 -10.43 -6.18 2.34
C GLN A 26 -8.97 -5.70 2.33
N ALA A 27 -8.75 -4.39 2.20
CA ALA A 27 -7.40 -3.81 2.28
C ALA A 27 -6.73 -4.13 3.63
N LYS A 28 -7.45 -4.02 4.75
CA LYS A 28 -6.92 -4.32 6.08
C LYS A 28 -6.50 -5.78 6.22
N GLU A 29 -7.28 -6.71 5.67
CA GLU A 29 -6.93 -8.13 5.63
C GLU A 29 -5.70 -8.42 4.76
N GLU A 30 -5.61 -7.81 3.58
CA GLU A 30 -4.45 -7.96 2.68
C GLU A 30 -3.16 -7.37 3.30
N ILE A 31 -3.25 -6.19 3.91
CA ILE A 31 -2.14 -5.54 4.61
C ILE A 31 -1.68 -6.40 5.79
N ARG A 32 -2.61 -6.91 6.61
CA ARG A 32 -2.27 -7.82 7.72
C ARG A 32 -1.58 -9.10 7.22
N ALA A 33 -2.07 -9.68 6.12
CA ALA A 33 -1.45 -10.85 5.52
C ALA A 33 -0.05 -10.55 5.00
N PHE A 34 0.17 -9.36 4.45
CA PHE A 34 1.48 -8.89 3.99
C PHE A 34 2.47 -8.79 5.15
N PHE A 35 2.14 -8.07 6.22
CA PHE A 35 3.00 -7.99 7.41
C PHE A 35 3.30 -9.36 8.02
N LYS A 36 2.32 -10.27 8.05
CA LYS A 36 2.52 -11.64 8.54
C LYS A 36 3.47 -12.47 7.67
N ALA A 37 3.42 -12.28 6.35
CA ALA A 37 4.31 -12.97 5.42
C ALA A 37 5.77 -12.49 5.54
N HIS A 38 5.94 -11.26 6.02
CA HIS A 38 7.21 -10.56 6.19
C HIS A 38 7.52 -10.31 7.69
N ASP A 39 7.06 -11.19 8.57
CA ASP A 39 7.24 -11.05 10.01
C ASP A 39 8.74 -11.00 10.37
N GLY A 40 9.14 -9.95 11.08
CA GLY A 40 10.54 -9.66 11.42
C GLY A 40 11.29 -8.75 10.43
N GLU A 41 10.67 -8.35 9.32
CA GLU A 41 11.20 -7.32 8.42
C GLU A 41 10.68 -5.92 8.79
N ALA A 42 11.49 -4.88 8.58
CA ALA A 42 11.04 -3.49 8.69
C ALA A 42 10.34 -3.11 7.38
N ILE A 43 9.01 -3.11 7.40
CA ILE A 43 8.17 -2.77 6.24
C ILE A 43 7.62 -1.37 6.42
N TYR A 44 7.81 -0.52 5.42
CA TYR A 44 7.24 0.82 5.41
C TYR A 44 5.89 0.83 4.66
N PRO A 45 4.98 1.79 4.96
CA PRO A 45 3.73 1.95 4.23
C PRO A 45 3.90 2.07 2.71
N SER A 46 5.00 2.67 2.24
CA SER A 46 5.33 2.75 0.81
C SER A 46 5.56 1.37 0.19
N ASP A 47 6.19 0.44 0.90
CA ASP A 47 6.45 -0.91 0.39
C ASP A 47 5.13 -1.68 0.23
N VAL A 48 4.22 -1.51 1.19
CA VAL A 48 2.88 -2.10 1.18
C VAL A 48 2.03 -1.50 0.06
N MET A 49 2.07 -0.17 -0.10
CA MET A 49 1.39 0.56 -1.18
C MET A 49 1.84 0.03 -2.54
N GLU A 50 3.14 -0.11 -2.77
CA GLU A 50 3.67 -0.62 -4.03
C GLU A 50 3.34 -2.10 -4.25
N ALA A 51 3.46 -2.93 -3.22
CA ALA A 51 3.25 -4.37 -3.31
C ALA A 51 1.78 -4.73 -3.53
N LEU A 52 0.86 -4.03 -2.85
CA LEU A 52 -0.57 -4.29 -2.93
C LEU A 52 -1.26 -3.40 -3.96
N SER A 53 -0.55 -2.42 -4.54
CA SER A 53 -1.08 -1.40 -5.45
C SER A 53 -2.32 -0.71 -4.85
N LEU A 54 -2.18 -0.30 -3.59
CA LEU A 54 -3.24 0.38 -2.83
C LEU A 54 -2.92 1.87 -2.70
N ASP A 55 -3.94 2.65 -2.39
CA ASP A 55 -3.77 4.06 -2.10
C ASP A 55 -2.91 4.27 -0.83
N TYR A 56 -1.98 5.22 -0.88
CA TYR A 56 -1.04 5.46 0.21
C TYR A 56 -1.74 5.88 1.50
N ASP A 57 -2.75 6.75 1.41
CA ASP A 57 -3.45 7.27 2.60
C ASP A 57 -4.21 6.11 3.27
N LEU A 58 -4.88 5.27 2.48
CA LEU A 58 -5.54 4.06 2.97
C LEU A 58 -4.57 3.11 3.67
N VAL A 59 -3.40 2.86 3.07
CA VAL A 59 -2.37 1.99 3.64
C VAL A 59 -1.83 2.58 4.94
N TYR A 60 -1.51 3.87 4.96
CA TYR A 60 -0.98 4.57 6.13
C TYR A 60 -1.95 4.50 7.32
N GLU A 61 -3.24 4.82 7.10
CA GLU A 61 -4.27 4.72 8.13
C GLU A 61 -4.38 3.31 8.72
N ILE A 62 -4.36 2.29 7.86
CA ILE A 62 -4.46 0.89 8.29
C ILE A 62 -3.20 0.46 9.06
N CYS A 63 -2.01 0.85 8.59
CA CYS A 63 -0.76 0.58 9.29
C CYS A 63 -0.75 1.21 10.69
N GLU A 64 -1.21 2.47 10.81
CA GLU A 64 -1.35 3.14 12.11
C GLU A 64 -2.31 2.41 13.04
N GLU A 65 -3.44 1.90 12.53
CA GLU A 65 -4.37 1.08 13.32
C GLU A 65 -3.71 -0.21 13.80
N LEU A 66 -3.03 -0.93 12.91
CA LEU A 66 -2.38 -2.20 13.23
C LEU A 66 -1.23 -2.03 14.22
N GLU A 67 -0.50 -0.92 14.15
CA GLU A 67 0.52 -0.57 15.14
C GLU A 67 -0.10 -0.26 16.52
N LYS A 68 -1.20 0.49 16.56
CA LYS A 68 -1.96 0.75 17.80
C LYS A 68 -2.52 -0.54 18.43
N GLU A 69 -2.89 -1.51 17.59
CA GLU A 69 -3.31 -2.86 18.01
C GLU A 69 -2.13 -3.76 18.43
N GLY A 70 -0.88 -3.31 18.27
CA GLY A 70 0.33 -4.07 18.59
C GLY A 70 0.65 -5.21 17.61
N MET A 71 0.00 -5.21 16.45
CA MET A 71 0.14 -6.24 15.40
C MET A 71 1.32 -5.96 14.46
N VAL A 72 1.77 -4.71 14.38
CA VAL A 72 2.91 -4.24 13.56
C VAL A 72 3.79 -3.35 14.43
N LYS A 73 5.10 -3.30 14.17
CA LYS A 73 6.05 -2.39 14.84
C LYS A 73 6.90 -1.67 13.81
N GLY A 74 6.93 -0.33 13.86
CA GLY A 74 7.93 0.46 13.14
C GLY A 74 7.40 1.25 11.95
N LEU A 75 6.34 2.04 12.16
CA LEU A 75 6.08 3.23 11.34
C LEU A 75 7.13 4.32 11.58
#